data_AF-A0A9Q7EXX9-F1
#
_entry.id   AF-A0A9Q7EXX9-F1
#
_cell.length_a   1.000
_cell.length_b   1.000
_cell.length_c   1.000
_cell.angle_alpha   90.00
_cell.angle_beta   90.00
_cell.angle_gamma   90.00
#
_symmetry.space_group_name_H-M   'P 1'
#
loop_
_entity.id
_entity.type
_entity.pdbx_description
1 polymer ?
#
loop_
_entity_poly.entity_id
_entity_poly.type
_entity_poly.pdbx_seq_one_letter_code
_entity_poly.pdbx_strand_id
1 'polypeptide(L)'
;MIFHDLEAILKTTQIPDKYVLAQVISMRARQLSELHNRALIDETSGRCINAAVGDVADGQFQVDVTLEIDAEALGAREVPDASLEE
;
A
#
# COMPACT_ATOMS: atom_id res chain seq x y z
N MET A 1 -8.87 7.92 -9.83
CA MET A 1 -9.95 8.03 -8.84
C MET A 1 -10.15 6.66 -8.22
N ILE A 2 -10.00 6.54 -6.90
CA ILE A 2 -10.19 5.26 -6.17
C ILE A 2 -11.69 5.13 -5.89
N PHE A 3 -12.33 4.11 -6.46
CA PHE A 3 -13.78 3.89 -6.40
C PHE A 3 -14.20 2.86 -5.33
N HIS A 4 -13.31 2.57 -4.38
CA HIS A 4 -13.57 1.56 -3.36
C HIS A 4 -13.68 2.18 -1.97
N ASP A 5 -14.70 1.74 -1.24
CA ASP A 5 -14.89 2.05 0.17
C ASP A 5 -13.87 1.25 1.00
N LEU A 6 -12.78 1.92 1.39
CA LEU A 6 -11.71 1.33 2.22
C LEU A 6 -12.23 0.84 3.58
N GLU A 7 -13.28 1.47 4.10
CA GLU A 7 -13.86 1.09 5.39
C GLU A 7 -14.68 -0.20 5.26
N ALA A 8 -15.37 -0.37 4.14
CA ALA A 8 -16.01 -1.63 3.79
C ALA A 8 -14.98 -2.75 3.61
N ILE A 9 -13.90 -2.50 2.87
CA ILE A 9 -12.82 -3.47 2.66
C ILE A 9 -12.21 -3.90 4.00
N LEU A 10 -11.94 -2.96 4.91
CA LEU A 10 -11.41 -3.28 6.24
C LEU A 10 -12.34 -4.19 7.05
N LYS A 11 -13.66 -4.02 6.91
CA LYS A 11 -14.66 -4.85 7.62
C LYS A 11 -14.83 -6.23 7.01
N THR A 12 -14.63 -6.37 5.70
CA THR A 12 -14.83 -7.63 4.97
C THR A 12 -13.57 -8.47 4.87
N THR A 13 -12.40 -7.85 4.96
CA THR A 13 -11.11 -8.54 4.96
C THR A 13 -10.66 -8.84 6.40
N GLN A 14 -9.91 -9.93 6.61
CA GLN A 14 -9.34 -10.28 7.92
C GLN A 14 -8.12 -9.39 8.27
N ILE A 15 -8.05 -8.17 7.75
CA ILE A 15 -6.92 -7.28 7.93
C ILE A 15 -7.12 -6.50 9.24
N PRO A 16 -6.14 -6.52 10.17
CA PRO A 16 -6.34 -6.05 11.54
C PRO A 16 -6.53 -4.53 11.65
N ASP A 17 -5.91 -3.75 10.76
CA ASP A 17 -6.01 -2.29 10.78
C ASP A 17 -5.72 -1.64 9.42
N LYS A 18 -6.10 -0.36 9.30
CA LYS A 18 -5.99 0.43 8.05
C LYS A 18 -4.56 0.65 7.54
N TYR A 19 -3.56 0.60 8.42
CA TYR A 19 -2.16 0.76 8.03
C TYR A 19 -1.63 -0.53 7.41
N VAL A 20 -1.99 -1.67 7.97
CA VAL A 20 -1.70 -2.99 7.35
C VAL A 20 -2.42 -3.08 6.00
N LEU A 21 -3.66 -2.63 5.90
CA LEU A 21 -4.38 -2.56 4.62
C LEU A 21 -3.61 -1.72 3.58
N ALA A 22 -3.13 -0.53 3.98
CA ALA A 22 -2.33 0.33 3.11
C ALA A 22 -1.02 -0.35 2.67
N GLN A 23 -0.36 -1.08 3.56
CA GLN A 23 0.87 -1.81 3.25
C GLN A 23 0.62 -2.96 2.27
N VAL A 24 -0.44 -3.74 2.48
CA VAL A 24 -0.88 -4.82 1.59
C VAL A 24 -1.18 -4.29 0.20
N ILE A 25 -1.96 -3.21 0.10
CA ILE A 25 -2.29 -2.55 -1.18
C ILE A 25 -1.02 -2.03 -1.86
N SER A 26 -0.10 -1.40 -1.11
CA SER A 26 1.15 -0.86 -1.66
C SER A 26 2.06 -1.96 -2.21
N MET A 27 2.20 -3.06 -1.47
CA MET A 27 2.94 -4.24 -1.89
C MET A 27 2.34 -4.84 -3.16
N ARG A 28 1.02 -5.00 -3.21
CA ARG A 28 0.33 -5.53 -4.39
C ARG A 28 0.46 -4.62 -5.60
N ALA A 29 0.30 -3.31 -5.42
CA ALA A 29 0.47 -2.33 -6.49
C ALA A 29 1.89 -2.35 -7.05
N ARG A 30 2.90 -2.55 -6.18
CA ARG A 30 4.29 -2.73 -6.59
C ARG A 30 4.48 -3.99 -7.43
N GLN A 31 3.97 -5.14 -6.97
CA GLN A 31 4.02 -6.40 -7.74
C GLN A 31 3.39 -6.24 -9.13
N LEU A 32 2.23 -5.56 -9.20
CA LEU A 32 1.57 -5.27 -10.47
C LEU A 32 2.43 -4.36 -11.35
N SER A 33 3.09 -3.35 -10.80
CA SER A 33 3.98 -2.48 -11.56
C SER A 33 5.19 -3.23 -12.12
N GLU A 34 5.82 -4.07 -11.30
CA GLU A 34 6.98 -4.88 -11.66
C GLU A 34 6.64 -5.90 -12.75
N LEU A 35 5.49 -6.56 -12.65
CA LEU A 35 5.02 -7.54 -13.65
C LEU A 35 4.79 -6.91 -15.02
N HIS A 36 4.33 -5.65 -15.06
CA HIS A 36 4.12 -4.91 -16.31
C HIS A 36 5.41 -4.25 -16.84
N ASN A 37 6.58 -4.49 -16.22
CA ASN A 37 7.89 -3.92 -16.56
C ASN A 37 7.87 -2.40 -16.74
N ARG A 38 6.96 -1.72 -16.03
CA ARG A 38 6.84 -0.27 -16.02
C ARG A 38 7.26 0.17 -14.63
N ALA A 39 8.39 0.88 -14.56
CA ALA A 39 8.63 1.78 -13.44
C ALA A 39 7.36 2.64 -13.26
N LEU A 40 7.00 2.98 -12.02
CA LEU A 40 5.82 3.76 -11.67
C LEU A 40 5.82 5.14 -12.36
N ILE A 41 5.49 5.18 -13.64
CA ILE A 41 5.24 6.40 -14.40
C ILE A 41 3.79 6.78 -14.09
N ASP A 42 3.58 8.05 -13.75
CA ASP A 42 2.46 8.61 -12.97
C ASP A 42 1.02 8.18 -13.38
N GLU A 43 0.76 7.90 -14.66
CA GLU A 43 -0.56 7.38 -15.09
C GLU A 43 -0.75 5.87 -14.83
N THR A 44 0.34 5.12 -14.80
CA THR A 44 0.34 3.67 -14.57
C THR A 44 0.23 3.37 -13.08
N SER A 45 0.80 4.22 -12.22
CA SER A 45 0.77 4.06 -10.76
C SER A 45 -0.66 4.07 -10.21
N GLY A 46 -1.49 5.03 -10.65
CA GLY A 46 -2.91 5.09 -10.27
C GLY A 46 -3.71 3.86 -10.73
N ARG A 47 -3.34 3.25 -11.87
CA ARG A 47 -3.96 2.02 -12.37
C ARG A 47 -3.57 0.81 -11.53
N CYS A 48 -2.29 0.69 -11.16
CA CYS A 48 -1.79 -0.39 -10.30
C CYS A 48 -2.40 -0.32 -8.89
N ILE A 49 -2.54 0.88 -8.32
CA ILE A 49 -3.19 1.06 -7.01
C ILE A 49 -4.65 0.64 -7.07
N ASN A 50 -5.40 1.10 -8.09
CA ASN A 50 -6.80 0.71 -8.23
C ASN A 50 -6.98 -0.81 -8.42
N ALA A 51 -6.14 -1.44 -9.23
CA ALA A 51 -6.16 -2.88 -9.40
C ALA A 51 -5.83 -3.62 -8.08
N ALA A 52 -4.82 -3.15 -7.35
CA ALA A 52 -4.46 -3.72 -6.05
C ALA A 52 -5.60 -3.62 -5.02
N VAL A 53 -6.32 -2.50 -5.00
CA VAL A 53 -7.49 -2.33 -4.12
C VAL A 53 -8.60 -3.31 -4.49
N GLY A 54 -8.87 -3.51 -5.79
CA GLY A 54 -9.83 -4.50 -6.27
C GLY A 54 -9.44 -5.93 -5.88
N ASP A 55 -8.19 -6.32 -6.14
CA ASP A 55 -7.67 -7.65 -5.78
C ASP A 55 -7.83 -7.96 -4.28
N VAL A 56 -7.58 -6.97 -3.42
CA VAL A 56 -7.74 -7.11 -1.96
C VAL A 56 -9.22 -7.15 -1.57
N ALA A 57 -10.06 -6.29 -2.16
CA ALA A 57 -11.49 -6.24 -1.87
C ALA A 57 -12.21 -7.54 -2.24
N ASP A 58 -11.85 -8.12 -3.38
CA ASP A 58 -12.43 -9.35 -3.91
C ASP A 58 -11.84 -10.61 -3.26
N GLY A 59 -10.88 -10.46 -2.35
CA GLY A 59 -10.19 -11.56 -1.68
C GLY A 59 -9.26 -12.37 -2.59
N GLN A 60 -8.94 -11.85 -3.78
CA GLN A 60 -7.99 -12.46 -4.73
C GLN A 60 -6.54 -12.29 -4.29
N PHE A 61 -6.27 -11.35 -3.39
CA PHE A 61 -4.98 -11.14 -2.78
C PHE A 61 -5.12 -11.13 -1.25
N GLN A 62 -4.59 -12.17 -0.61
CA GLN A 62 -4.48 -12.27 0.84
C GLN A 62 -3.01 -12.47 1.19
N VAL A 63 -2.57 -11.76 2.21
CA VAL A 63 -1.23 -11.90 2.77
C VAL A 63 -1.41 -12.50 4.14
N ASP A 64 -0.73 -13.61 4.41
CA ASP A 64 -0.52 -14.05 5.79
C ASP A 64 0.38 -13.01 6.43
N VAL A 65 -0.24 -12.02 7.08
CA VAL A 65 0.48 -10.98 7.83
C VAL A 65 0.99 -11.62 9.13
N THR A 66 1.95 -12.53 9.00
CA THR A 66 2.83 -12.89 10.10
C THR A 66 3.80 -11.72 10.18
N LEU A 67 3.53 -10.79 11.09
CA LEU A 67 4.33 -9.57 11.29
C LEU A 67 5.74 -9.93 11.77
N GLU A 68 6.61 -10.37 10.86
CA GLU A 68 8.05 -10.12 11.02
C GLU A 68 8.26 -8.66 10.60
N ILE A 69 8.10 -7.77 11.58
CA ILE A 69 8.43 -6.37 11.40
C ILE A 69 9.95 -6.28 11.25
N ASP A 70 10.43 -6.26 10.01
CA ASP A 70 11.79 -5.83 9.72
C ASP A 70 11.93 -4.36 10.13
N ALA A 71 12.52 -4.16 11.32
CA ALA A 71 12.72 -2.86 11.94
C ALA A 71 13.50 -1.85 11.07
N GLU A 72 14.16 -2.31 10.00
CA GLU A 72 14.91 -1.46 9.07
C GLU A 72 14.03 -0.52 8.23
N ALA A 73 12.76 -0.85 7.97
CA ALA A 73 11.89 -0.02 7.15
C ALA A 73 11.42 1.29 7.84
N LEU A 74 11.52 1.37 9.18
CA LEU A 74 11.15 2.57 9.95
C LEU A 74 12.30 3.59 10.11
N GLY A 75 13.51 3.28 9.62
CA GLY A 75 14.72 4.05 9.92
C GLY A 75 15.12 5.18 8.95
N ALA A 76 14.39 5.43 7.86
CA ALA A 76 14.88 6.31 6.78
C ALA A 76 13.98 7.51 6.46
N ARG A 77 13.44 8.17 7.49
CA ARG A 77 12.88 9.52 7.32
C ARG A 77 13.34 10.40 8.47
N GLU A 78 14.63 10.73 8.45
CA GLU A 78 15.10 11.96 9.09
C GLU A 78 14.23 13.09 8.55
N VAL A 79 13.34 13.59 9.40
CA VAL A 79 12.60 14.82 9.14
C VAL A 79 13.68 15.91 9.20
N PRO A 80 14.03 16.59 8.10
CA PRO A 80 14.96 17.70 8.20
C PRO A 80 14.29 18.73 9.11
N ASP A 81 14.95 18.99 10.24
CA ASP A 81 14.63 20.03 11.20
C ASP A 81 14.63 21.38 10.46
N ALA A 82 13.44 21.81 10.03
CA ALA A 82 13.23 23.15 9.53
C ALA A 82 13.09 24.10 10.73
N SER A 83 14.18 24.24 11.50
CA SER A 83 14.41 25.38 12.36
C SER A 83 14.69 26.58 11.46
N LEU A 84 13.65 27.35 11.18
CA LEU A 84 13.73 28.69 10.60
C LEU A 84 14.49 29.59 11.58
N GLU A 85 15.63 30.11 11.14
CA GLU A 85 16.40 31.15 11.83
C GLU A 85 15.57 32.43 11.99
N GLU A 86 15.72 33.10 13.14
CA GLU A 86 15.16 34.43 13.49
C GLU A 86 15.68 35.57 12.60
#